data_AF-A0A4R2ND51-F1
#
_entry.id   AF-A0A4R2ND51-F1
#
_cell.length_a   1.000
_cell.length_b   1.000
_cell.length_c   1.000
_cell.angle_alpha   90.00
_cell.angle_beta   90.00
_cell.angle_gamma   90.00
#
_symmetry.space_group_name_H-M   'P 1'
#
loop_
_entity.id
_entity.type
_entity.pdbx_description
1 polymer ?
#
loop_
_entity_poly.entity_id
_entity_poly.type
_entity_poly.pdbx_seq_one_letter_code
_entity_poly.pdbx_strand_id
1 'polypeptide(L)'
;MRPWSEQQKQALRHLAAARYFLPVALERADSARAEAQYQEFLHHTEWGLALDELAYIGEQYSDDPFQALFWSELTLAAQTMSRQESANEFRRRAEV
;
A
#
# COMPACT_ATOMS: atom_id res chain seq x y z
N MET A 1 -4.50 -24.62 8.09
CA MET A 1 -4.63 -23.19 7.71
C MET A 1 -6.09 -22.95 7.30
N ARG A 2 -6.76 -21.94 7.85
CA ARG A 2 -8.09 -21.55 7.32
C ARG A 2 -7.88 -20.88 5.96
N PRO A 3 -8.74 -21.15 4.96
CA PRO A 3 -8.69 -20.42 3.71
C PRO A 3 -8.97 -18.94 3.97
N TRP A 4 -8.20 -18.06 3.34
CA TRP A 4 -8.47 -16.62 3.39
C TRP A 4 -9.83 -16.30 2.77
N SER A 5 -10.54 -15.32 3.34
CA SER A 5 -11.78 -14.82 2.75
C SER A 5 -11.52 -14.11 1.42
N GLU A 6 -12.56 -13.92 0.60
CA GLU A 6 -12.41 -13.17 -0.66
C GLU A 6 -12.01 -11.71 -0.41
N GLN A 7 -12.52 -11.09 0.65
CA GLN A 7 -12.13 -9.74 1.06
C GLN A 7 -10.64 -9.67 1.42
N GLN A 8 -10.13 -10.68 2.12
CA GLN A 8 -8.73 -10.80 2.48
C GLN A 8 -7.82 -10.92 1.24
N LYS A 9 -8.21 -11.76 0.27
CA LYS A 9 -7.49 -11.90 -1.00
C LYS A 9 -7.53 -10.60 -1.81
N GLN A 10 -8.65 -9.90 -1.80
CA GLN A 10 -8.83 -8.65 -2.52
C GLN A 10 -7.93 -7.55 -1.95
N ALA A 11 -7.85 -7.42 -0.62
CA ALA A 11 -6.96 -6.47 0.03
C ALA A 11 -5.49 -6.71 -0.33
N LEU A 12 -5.06 -7.98 -0.33
CA LEU A 12 -3.70 -8.35 -0.70
C LEU A 12 -3.38 -8.07 -2.17
N ARG A 13 -4.35 -8.26 -3.08
CA ARG A 13 -4.20 -7.91 -4.50
C ARG A 13 -3.94 -6.42 -4.67
N HIS A 14 -4.72 -5.58 -3.97
CA HIS A 14 -4.55 -4.13 -4.03
C HIS A 14 -3.22 -3.68 -3.41
N LEU A 15 -2.78 -4.27 -2.28
CA LEU A 15 -1.46 -3.98 -1.72
C LEU A 15 -0.32 -4.37 -2.68
N ALA A 16 -0.42 -5.52 -3.34
CA ALA A 16 0.58 -5.96 -4.31
C ALA A 16 0.59 -5.07 -5.57
N ALA A 17 -0.59 -4.66 -6.04
CA ALA A 17 -0.73 -3.74 -7.18
C ALA A 17 -0.16 -2.35 -6.85
N ALA A 18 -0.46 -1.81 -5.68
CA ALA A 18 0.16 -0.58 -5.19
C ALA A 18 1.70 -0.71 -5.20
N ARG A 19 2.24 -1.78 -4.61
CA ARG A 19 3.68 -2.01 -4.57
C ARG A 19 4.33 -2.09 -5.96
N TYR A 20 3.62 -2.62 -6.96
CA TYR A 20 4.10 -2.70 -8.34
C TYR A 20 4.30 -1.32 -8.98
N PHE A 21 3.48 -0.34 -8.61
CA PHE A 21 3.59 1.04 -9.12
C PHE A 21 4.70 1.84 -8.44
N LEU A 22 5.32 1.34 -7.38
CA LEU A 22 6.49 1.97 -6.79
C LEU A 22 7.73 1.71 -7.64
N PRO A 23 8.63 2.71 -7.81
CA PRO A 23 9.86 2.54 -8.55
C PRO A 23 10.71 1.39 -7.97
N VAL A 24 11.34 0.61 -8.86
CA VAL A 24 12.18 -0.55 -8.50
C VAL A 24 13.35 -0.14 -7.62
N ALA A 25 13.86 1.08 -7.81
CA ALA A 25 14.93 1.64 -7.01
C ALA A 25 14.33 2.41 -5.83
N LEU A 26 14.17 1.72 -4.70
CA LEU A 26 13.98 2.39 -3.41
C LEU A 26 15.31 3.03 -2.98
N GLU A 27 15.76 4.08 -3.69
CA GLU A 27 17.10 4.65 -3.55
C GLU A 27 17.37 5.29 -2.18
N ARG A 28 16.32 5.47 -1.37
CA ARG A 28 16.41 6.04 -0.01
C ARG A 28 16.47 4.91 1.02
N ALA A 29 17.44 5.00 1.93
CA ALA A 29 17.63 4.03 3.02
C ALA A 29 16.35 3.84 3.87
N ASP A 30 15.59 4.91 4.09
CA ASP A 30 14.33 4.85 4.83
C ASP A 30 13.24 4.08 4.08
N SER A 31 13.18 4.20 2.76
CA SER A 31 12.24 3.46 1.91
C SER A 31 12.57 1.96 1.85
N ALA A 32 13.85 1.60 1.88
CA ALA A 32 14.28 0.20 1.96
C ALA A 32 13.90 -0.45 3.30
N ARG A 33 13.99 0.31 4.41
CA ARG A 33 13.53 -0.15 5.72
C ARG A 33 12.01 -0.34 5.75
N ALA A 34 11.26 0.65 5.28
CA ALA A 34 9.79 0.58 5.22
C ALA A 34 9.32 -0.58 4.33
N GLU A 35 10.03 -0.86 3.22
CA GLU A 35 9.75 -2.03 2.38
C GLU A 35 9.96 -3.34 3.13
N ALA A 36 11.04 -3.46 3.91
CA ALA A 36 11.27 -4.65 4.72
C ALA A 36 10.16 -4.84 5.78
N GLN A 37 9.72 -3.75 6.42
CA GLN A 37 8.64 -3.75 7.40
C GLN A 37 7.29 -4.11 6.76
N TYR A 38 6.99 -3.57 5.58
CA TYR A 38 5.83 -3.95 4.78
C TYR A 38 5.76 -5.47 4.55
N GLN A 39 6.87 -6.08 4.13
CA GLN A 39 6.95 -7.53 3.89
C GLN A 39 6.77 -8.33 5.19
N GLU A 40 7.34 -7.86 6.30
CA GLU A 40 7.17 -8.47 7.62
C GLU A 40 5.71 -8.43 8.10
N PHE A 41 5.05 -7.28 7.99
CA PHE A 41 3.64 -7.12 8.34
C PHE A 41 2.72 -7.99 7.45
N LEU A 42 3.03 -8.13 6.15
CA LEU A 42 2.32 -9.08 5.30
C LEU A 42 2.46 -10.52 5.79
N HIS A 43 3.67 -10.93 6.18
CA HIS A 43 3.95 -12.26 6.71
C HIS A 43 3.17 -12.54 8.00
N HIS A 44 3.04 -11.55 8.88
CA HIS A 44 2.31 -11.65 10.14
C HIS A 44 0.81 -11.37 10.02
N THR A 45 0.29 -11.17 8.81
CA THR A 45 -1.11 -10.82 8.53
C THR A 45 -1.57 -9.47 9.14
N GLU A 46 -0.62 -8.60 9.46
CA GLU A 46 -0.81 -7.26 9.99
C GLU A 46 -1.05 -6.25 8.85
N TRP A 47 -2.05 -6.51 8.00
CA TRP A 47 -2.19 -5.76 6.74
C TRP A 47 -2.51 -4.28 6.91
N GLY A 48 -3.06 -3.90 8.07
CA GLY A 48 -3.18 -2.50 8.41
C GLY A 48 -1.82 -1.82 8.48
N LEU A 49 -0.86 -2.42 9.18
CA LEU A 49 0.50 -1.89 9.26
C LEU A 49 1.21 -1.95 7.90
N ALA A 50 0.98 -3.02 7.13
CA ALA A 50 1.50 -3.11 5.76
C ALA A 50 0.97 -1.98 4.85
N LEU A 51 -0.30 -1.61 4.98
CA LEU A 51 -0.89 -0.46 4.27
C LEU A 51 -0.20 0.84 4.67
N ASP A 52 0.04 1.03 5.96
CA ASP A 52 0.64 2.25 6.52
C ASP A 52 2.11 2.40 6.07
N GLU A 53 2.88 1.31 6.01
CA GLU A 53 4.25 1.32 5.46
C GLU A 53 4.29 1.65 3.96
N LEU A 54 3.39 1.06 3.15
CA LEU A 54 3.31 1.43 1.73
C LEU A 54 2.97 2.90 1.57
N ALA A 55 2.02 3.42 2.34
CA ALA A 55 1.66 4.84 2.30
C ALA A 55 2.86 5.73 2.64
N TYR A 56 3.63 5.37 3.68
CA TYR A 56 4.86 6.07 4.04
C TYR A 56 5.89 6.06 2.89
N ILE A 57 6.09 4.92 2.22
CA ILE A 57 6.97 4.84 1.05
C ILE A 57 6.47 5.80 -0.04
N GLY A 58 5.18 5.76 -0.37
CA GLY A 58 4.57 6.61 -1.39
C GLY A 58 4.70 8.11 -1.14
N GLU A 59 4.73 8.55 0.12
CA GLU A 59 4.98 9.96 0.49
C GLU A 59 6.38 10.43 0.11
N GLN A 60 7.35 9.52 0.08
CA GLN A 60 8.73 9.86 -0.26
C GLN A 60 8.96 9.99 -1.77
N TYR A 61 7.99 9.56 -2.59
CA TYR A 61 8.06 9.56 -4.05
C TYR A 61 6.99 10.48 -4.64
N SER A 62 7.35 11.76 -4.79
CA SER A 62 6.64 12.70 -5.66
C SER A 62 7.17 12.59 -7.10
N ASP A 63 6.35 12.95 -8.08
CA ASP A 63 6.75 13.11 -9.50
C ASP A 63 6.95 11.82 -10.32
N ASP A 64 6.39 10.69 -9.86
CA ASP A 64 6.32 9.44 -10.64
C ASP A 64 5.03 9.38 -11.49
N PRO A 65 5.09 9.01 -12.79
CA PRO A 65 3.91 8.93 -13.65
C PRO A 65 2.87 7.90 -13.20
N PHE A 66 3.24 6.95 -12.34
CA PHE A 66 2.35 5.94 -11.76
C PHE A 66 1.86 6.29 -10.36
N GLN A 67 2.20 7.48 -9.82
CA GLN A 67 1.81 7.90 -8.47
C GLN A 67 0.27 7.88 -8.27
N ALA A 68 -0.51 8.36 -9.24
CA ALA A 68 -1.97 8.33 -9.15
C ALA A 68 -2.52 6.89 -9.09
N LEU A 69 -1.92 5.96 -9.85
CA LEU A 69 -2.31 4.54 -9.85
C LEU A 69 -1.92 3.87 -8.53
N PHE A 70 -0.75 4.17 -8.00
CA PHE A 70 -0.32 3.76 -6.66
C PHE A 70 -1.34 4.15 -5.59
N TRP A 71 -1.70 5.44 -5.49
CA TRP A 71 -2.65 5.91 -4.48
C TRP A 71 -4.08 5.37 -4.69
N SER A 72 -4.47 5.12 -5.95
CA SER A 72 -5.75 4.48 -6.27
C SER A 72 -5.81 3.05 -5.71
N GLU A 73 -4.76 2.25 -5.91
CA GLU A 73 -4.68 0.89 -5.36
C GLU A 73 -4.65 0.89 -3.82
N LEU A 74 -3.91 1.81 -3.19
CA LEU A 74 -3.97 1.96 -1.73
C LEU A 74 -5.37 2.34 -1.22
N THR A 75 -6.10 3.16 -1.96
CA THR A 75 -7.50 3.50 -1.63
C THR A 75 -8.37 2.25 -1.60
N LEU A 76 -8.26 1.39 -2.62
CA LEU A 76 -9.02 0.14 -2.71
C LEU A 76 -8.62 -0.85 -1.61
N ALA A 77 -7.34 -0.95 -1.29
CA ALA A 77 -6.85 -1.74 -0.17
C ALA A 77 -7.47 -1.25 1.16
N ALA A 78 -7.41 0.05 1.43
CA ALA A 78 -7.95 0.67 2.64
C ALA A 78 -9.48 0.46 2.76
N GLN A 79 -10.23 0.62 1.67
CA GLN A 79 -11.67 0.35 1.63
C GLN A 79 -11.98 -1.11 1.95
N THR A 80 -11.22 -2.04 1.37
CA THR A 80 -11.40 -3.48 1.59
C THR A 80 -11.12 -3.86 3.05
N MET A 81 -10.25 -3.12 3.74
CA MET A 81 -9.96 -3.28 5.17
C MET A 81 -10.87 -2.45 6.09
N SER A 82 -11.89 -1.78 5.55
CA SER A 82 -12.79 -0.88 6.29
C SER A 82 -12.07 0.29 6.98
N ARG A 83 -10.91 0.71 6.47
CA ARG A 83 -10.13 1.88 6.95
C ARG A 83 -10.54 3.13 6.17
N GLN A 84 -11.74 3.64 6.46
CA GLN A 84 -12.36 4.71 5.68
C GLN A 84 -11.58 6.03 5.70
N GLU A 85 -10.94 6.36 6.82
CA GLU A 85 -10.11 7.56 6.96
C GLU A 85 -8.92 7.54 6.00
N SER A 86 -8.12 6.47 6.05
CA SER A 86 -7.00 6.23 5.13
C SER A 86 -7.47 6.20 3.67
N ALA A 87 -8.61 5.55 3.37
CA ALA A 87 -9.15 5.51 2.02
C ALA A 87 -9.49 6.90 1.47
N ASN A 88 -10.07 7.78 2.30
CA ASN A 88 -10.38 9.13 1.88
C ASN A 88 -9.12 9.98 1.68
N GLU A 89 -8.11 9.79 2.52
CA GLU A 89 -6.82 10.44 2.36
C GLU A 89 -6.11 10.03 1.08
N PHE A 90 -5.98 8.73 0.82
CA PHE A 90 -5.32 8.21 -0.36
C PHE A 90 -6.06 8.60 -1.65
N ARG A 91 -7.40 8.64 -1.62
CA ARG A 91 -8.18 9.13 -2.76
C ARG A 91 -7.81 10.56 -3.14
N ARG A 92 -7.70 11.45 -2.15
CA ARG A 92 -7.28 12.84 -2.41
C ARG A 92 -5.89 12.90 -3.04
N ARG A 93 -4.97 12.02 -2.63
CA ARG A 93 -3.61 11.96 -3.18
C ARG A 93 -3.56 11.40 -4.61
N ALA A 94 -4.54 10.58 -5.01
CA ALA A 94 -4.65 10.07 -6.36
C ALA A 94 -5.19 11.10 -7.38
N GLU A 95 -5.80 12.18 -6.89
CA GLU A 95 -6.43 13.24 -7.69
C GLU A 95 -5.50 14.46 -7.91
N VAL A 96 -4.33 14.47 -7.27
CA VAL A 96 -3.28 15.51 -7.40
C VAL A 96 -2.32 15.13 -8.53
#